data_AF-A0A9P5UK61-F1
#
_entry.id   AF-A0A9P5UK61-F1
#
_cell.length_a   1.000
_cell.length_b   1.000
_cell.length_c   1.000
_cell.angle_alpha   90.00
_cell.angle_beta   90.00
_cell.angle_gamma   90.00
#
_symmetry.space_group_name_H-M   'P 1'
#
loop_
_entity.id
_entity.type
_entity.pdbx_description
1 polymer ?
#
loop_
_entity_poly.entity_id
_entity_poly.type
_entity_poly.pdbx_seq_one_letter_code
_entity_poly.pdbx_strand_id
1 'polypeptide(L)'
;MKLPGTSLAILSHTPQASEIHHDSERLGIVMEDGASVHRSKVTSNWRVDHRIDKMVWSPYSPDMNPMDNVWWVLKDYFNDSGRRQPSVEELMGVVQ
;
A
#
# COMPACT_ATOMS: atom_id res chain seq x y z
N MET A 1 19.29 36.81 17.08
CA MET A 1 18.51 36.01 16.10
C MET A 1 18.82 34.54 16.35
N LYS A 2 17.93 33.81 17.01
CA LYS A 2 18.04 32.36 17.29
C LYS A 2 16.65 31.78 17.00
N LEU A 3 16.57 30.81 16.08
CA LEU A 3 15.35 30.08 15.80
C LEU A 3 15.14 29.02 16.89
N PRO A 4 13.92 28.84 17.43
CA PRO A 4 13.64 27.87 18.47
C PRO A 4 13.29 26.50 17.89
N GLY A 5 13.85 25.46 18.52
CA GLY A 5 13.28 24.13 18.76
C GLY A 5 12.44 23.47 17.67
N THR A 6 13.06 22.57 16.91
CA THR A 6 12.38 21.37 16.40
C THR A 6 12.72 20.20 17.32
N SER A 7 11.73 19.88 18.17
CA SER A 7 11.76 18.75 19.09
C SER A 7 11.83 17.43 18.33
N LEU A 8 12.79 16.58 18.70
CA LEU A 8 12.87 15.16 18.36
C LEU A 8 11.71 14.42 19.05
N ALA A 9 10.51 14.50 18.49
CA ALA A 9 9.33 13.84 19.05
C ALA A 9 8.36 13.42 17.93
N ILE A 10 8.81 12.57 17.01
CA ILE A 10 7.91 11.81 16.12
C ILE A 10 8.37 10.34 16.05
N LEU A 11 8.78 9.79 17.19
CA LEU A 11 9.06 8.36 17.38
C LEU A 11 8.48 7.87 18.71
N SER A 12 7.26 8.29 19.05
CA SER A 12 6.48 7.59 20.06
C SER A 12 5.07 7.40 19.53
N HIS A 13 4.64 6.15 19.50
CA HIS A 13 3.32 5.67 19.08
C HIS A 13 3.13 5.47 17.57
N THR A 14 3.97 4.65 16.95
CA THR A 14 3.42 3.66 16.02
C THR A 14 2.51 2.76 16.86
N PRO A 15 1.20 2.64 16.60
CA PRO A 15 0.45 1.50 17.09
C PRO A 15 1.16 0.30 16.49
N GLN A 16 1.86 -0.41 17.37
CA GLN A 16 2.62 -1.59 17.06
C GLN A 16 1.68 -2.59 16.39
N ALA A 17 2.21 -3.42 15.49
CA ALA A 17 1.53 -4.50 14.79
C ALA A 17 0.82 -5.55 15.70
N SER A 18 0.70 -5.28 16.99
CA SER A 18 0.15 -6.12 18.06
C SER A 18 -1.37 -5.99 18.26
N GLU A 19 -2.08 -5.12 17.56
CA GLU A 19 -3.56 -5.03 17.64
C GLU A 19 -4.27 -5.65 16.43
N ILE A 20 -3.62 -6.57 15.72
CA ILE A 20 -4.35 -7.50 14.88
C ILE A 20 -5.01 -8.50 15.82
N HIS A 21 -6.19 -8.14 16.33
CA HIS A 21 -7.05 -9.05 17.06
C HIS A 21 -7.32 -10.26 16.17
N HIS A 22 -6.83 -11.43 16.58
CA HIS A 22 -7.14 -12.71 15.96
C HIS A 22 -8.59 -13.08 16.28
N ASP A 23 -9.53 -12.35 15.67
CA ASP A 23 -10.92 -12.73 15.62
C ASP A 23 -11.09 -13.67 14.41
N SER A 24 -11.62 -14.87 14.65
CA SER A 24 -11.77 -15.95 13.68
C SER A 24 -12.71 -15.61 12.50
N GLU A 25 -13.38 -14.46 12.55
CA GLU A 25 -14.30 -13.96 11.52
C GLU A 25 -13.68 -12.89 10.60
N ARG A 26 -12.39 -12.55 10.74
CA ARG A 26 -11.73 -11.51 9.92
C ARG A 26 -11.39 -12.02 8.52
N LEU A 27 -11.88 -11.31 7.51
CA LEU A 27 -11.82 -11.68 6.08
C LEU A 27 -10.42 -11.57 5.45
N GLY A 28 -9.49 -10.85 6.09
CA GLY A 28 -8.11 -10.67 5.61
C GLY A 28 -7.53 -9.30 5.97
N ILE A 29 -6.24 -9.13 5.70
CA ILE A 29 -5.50 -7.87 5.90
C ILE A 29 -5.24 -7.25 4.52
N VAL A 30 -5.70 -6.02 4.30
CA VAL A 30 -5.36 -5.25 3.09
C VAL A 30 -4.00 -4.58 3.25
N MET A 31 -3.15 -4.77 2.24
CA MET A 31 -1.88 -4.04 2.08
C MET A 31 -2.07 -2.98 1.00
N GLU A 32 -2.07 -1.71 1.40
CA GLU A 32 -2.23 -0.56 0.50
C GLU A 32 -1.35 0.59 0.97
N ASP A 33 -0.88 1.41 0.04
CA ASP A 33 0.09 2.45 0.32
C ASP A 33 -0.49 3.63 1.13
N GLY A 34 0.34 4.65 1.27
CA GLY A 34 -0.02 5.92 1.89
C GLY A 34 -0.64 6.94 0.93
N ALA A 35 -1.34 6.58 -0.16
CA ALA A 35 -2.03 7.61 -0.94
C ALA A 35 -3.17 8.24 -0.12
N SER A 36 -3.49 9.52 -0.41
CA SER A 36 -4.54 10.25 0.32
C SER A 36 -5.92 9.60 0.19
N VAL A 37 -6.22 9.00 -0.97
CA VAL A 37 -7.47 8.27 -1.22
C VAL A 37 -7.64 7.06 -0.30
N HIS A 38 -6.55 6.36 0.02
CA HIS A 38 -6.54 5.22 0.95
C HIS A 38 -6.73 5.65 2.40
N ARG A 39 -6.37 6.88 2.77
CA ARG A 39 -6.58 7.44 4.11
C ARG A 39 -7.86 8.27 4.27
N SER A 40 -8.68 8.36 3.22
CA SER A 40 -9.90 9.17 3.30
C SER A 40 -10.87 8.58 4.35
N LYS A 41 -11.74 9.44 4.91
CA LYS A 41 -12.79 9.01 5.84
C LYS A 41 -13.73 7.98 5.19
N VAL A 42 -14.06 8.18 3.91
CA VAL A 42 -14.93 7.27 3.14
C VAL A 42 -14.30 5.88 3.06
N THR A 43 -13.04 5.78 2.59
CA THR A 43 -12.35 4.50 2.46
C THR A 43 -12.11 3.83 3.81
N SER A 44 -11.82 4.61 4.85
CA SER A 44 -11.59 4.08 6.20
C SER A 44 -12.87 3.53 6.83
N ASN A 45 -13.99 4.25 6.71
CA ASN A 45 -15.29 3.77 7.17
C ASN A 45 -15.72 2.50 6.44
N TRP A 46 -15.55 2.47 5.11
CA TRP A 46 -15.90 1.29 4.31
C TRP A 46 -15.16 0.04 4.78
N ARG A 47 -13.85 0.14 5.08
CA ARG A 47 -13.08 -0.99 5.63
C ARG A 47 -13.61 -1.46 6.99
N VAL A 48 -13.94 -0.53 7.88
CA VAL A 48 -14.51 -0.86 9.20
C VAL A 48 -15.84 -1.59 9.05
N ASP A 49 -16.73 -1.07 8.20
CA ASP A 49 -18.05 -1.66 7.95
C ASP A 49 -17.95 -3.09 7.38
N HIS A 50 -16.87 -3.38 6.63
CA HIS A 50 -16.60 -4.68 6.03
C HIS A 50 -15.63 -5.56 6.84
N ARG A 51 -15.23 -5.13 8.04
CA ARG A 51 -14.29 -5.86 8.90
C ARG A 51 -12.96 -6.21 8.20
N ILE A 52 -12.45 -5.30 7.39
CA ILE A 52 -11.18 -5.42 6.70
C ILE A 52 -10.11 -4.66 7.49
N ASP A 53 -9.12 -5.39 7.97
CA ASP A 53 -7.96 -4.78 8.62
C ASP A 53 -7.00 -4.20 7.58
N LYS A 54 -6.35 -3.09 7.92
CA LYS A 54 -5.29 -2.50 7.09
C LYS A 54 -3.92 -2.74 7.74
N MET A 55 -2.96 -3.22 6.95
CA MET A 55 -1.56 -3.31 7.35
C MET A 55 -1.00 -1.90 7.62
N VAL A 56 -0.38 -1.70 8.78
CA VAL A 56 0.36 -0.47 9.11
C VAL A 56 1.82 -0.66 8.71
N TRP A 57 2.31 0.17 7.80
CA TRP A 57 3.72 0.18 7.37
C TRP A 57 4.29 1.60 7.31
N SER A 58 5.62 1.70 7.31
CA SER A 58 6.33 2.98 7.25
C SER A 58 6.05 3.71 5.93
N PRO A 59 5.96 5.05 5.96
CA PRO A 59 5.95 5.85 4.74
C PRO A 59 7.22 5.64 3.92
N TYR A 60 7.11 5.77 2.58
CA TYR A 60 8.24 5.67 1.64
C TYR A 60 8.94 4.30 1.60
N SER A 61 8.19 3.21 1.80
CA SER A 61 8.69 1.84 1.76
C SER A 61 8.10 1.01 0.60
N PRO A 62 8.39 1.35 -0.66
CA PRO A 62 7.90 0.59 -1.81
C PRO A 62 8.46 -0.85 -1.86
N ASP A 63 9.66 -1.05 -1.30
CA ASP A 63 10.29 -2.36 -1.12
C ASP A 63 9.45 -3.33 -0.27
N MET A 64 8.58 -2.80 0.59
CA MET A 64 7.69 -3.58 1.45
C MET A 64 6.32 -3.85 0.83
N ASN A 65 6.01 -3.27 -0.34
CA ASN A 65 4.72 -3.43 -1.00
C ASN A 65 4.79 -4.58 -2.04
N PRO A 66 4.11 -5.73 -1.82
CA PRO A 66 4.15 -6.84 -2.76
C PRO A 66 3.67 -6.47 -4.17
N MET A 67 2.82 -5.45 -4.30
CA MET A 67 2.35 -4.96 -5.59
C MET A 67 3.48 -4.40 -6.46
N ASP A 68 4.52 -3.80 -5.85
CA ASP A 68 5.66 -3.26 -6.61
C ASP A 68 6.49 -4.36 -7.26
N ASN A 69 6.57 -5.54 -6.62
CA ASN A 69 7.19 -6.73 -7.21
C ASN A 69 6.37 -7.26 -8.40
N VAL A 70 5.04 -7.30 -8.29
CA VAL A 70 4.16 -7.71 -9.39
C VAL A 70 4.33 -6.77 -10.59
N TRP A 71 4.37 -5.45 -10.36
CA TRP A 71 4.62 -4.49 -11.42
C TRP A 71 5.98 -4.67 -12.09
N TRP A 72 7.00 -5.04 -11.33
CA TRP A 72 8.31 -5.31 -11.88
C TRP A 72 8.28 -6.51 -12.84
N VAL A 73 7.67 -7.63 -12.43
CA VAL A 73 7.50 -8.82 -13.29
C VAL A 73 6.71 -8.49 -14.57
N LEU A 74 5.64 -7.70 -14.45
CA LEU A 74 4.85 -7.32 -15.62
C LEU A 74 5.67 -6.48 -16.62
N LYS A 75 6.46 -5.53 -16.11
CA LYS A 75 7.34 -4.70 -16.95
C LYS A 75 8.43 -5.54 -17.62
N ASP A 76 9.02 -6.46 -16.88
CA ASP A 76 10.03 -7.40 -17.38
C ASP A 76 9.48 -8.23 -18.55
N TYR A 77 8.30 -8.83 -18.37
CA TYR A 77 7.60 -9.58 -19.43
C TYR A 77 7.41 -8.78 -20.72
N PHE A 78 7.08 -7.50 -20.64
CA PHE A 78 6.93 -6.65 -21.82
C PHE A 78 8.28 -6.21 -22.41
N ASN A 79 9.27 -5.89 -21.58
CA ASN A 79 10.59 -5.44 -22.03
C ASN A 79 11.40 -6.55 -22.72
N ASP A 80 11.38 -7.77 -22.18
CA ASP A 80 12.13 -8.91 -22.70
C ASP A 80 11.61 -9.42 -24.04
N SER A 81 10.37 -9.08 -24.38
CA SER A 81 9.76 -9.48 -25.65
C SER A 81 10.25 -8.70 -26.88
N GLY A 82 11.13 -7.70 -26.71
CA GLY A 82 11.62 -6.84 -27.80
C GLY A 82 10.51 -6.04 -28.50
N ARG A 83 9.32 -5.99 -27.89
CA ARG A 83 8.12 -5.39 -28.46
C ARG A 83 8.15 -3.88 -28.30
N ARG A 84 7.47 -3.18 -29.22
CA ARG A 84 7.05 -1.79 -29.00
C ARG A 84 6.20 -1.72 -27.72
N GLN A 85 6.09 -0.53 -27.13
CA GLN A 85 5.16 -0.31 -26.02
C GLN A 85 3.75 -0.82 -26.41
N PRO A 86 3.10 -1.66 -25.57
CA PRO A 86 1.81 -2.25 -25.89
C PRO A 86 0.74 -1.16 -25.95
N SER A 87 -0.27 -1.35 -26.81
CA SER A 87 -1.49 -0.55 -26.76
C SER A 87 -2.29 -0.85 -25.49
N VAL A 88 -3.27 0.00 -25.18
CA VAL A 88 -4.15 -0.22 -24.02
C VAL A 88 -4.89 -1.56 -24.16
N GLU A 89 -5.34 -1.91 -25.36
CA GLU A 89 -6.03 -3.19 -25.64
C GLU A 89 -5.11 -4.40 -25.42
N GLU A 90 -3.85 -4.30 -25.86
CA GLU A 90 -2.86 -5.35 -25.64
C GLU A 90 -2.56 -5.53 -24.14
N LEU A 91 -2.47 -4.43 -23.38
CA LEU A 91 -2.27 -4.47 -21.93
C LEU A 91 -3.49 -5.11 -21.22
N MET A 92 -4.70 -4.68 -21.57
CA MET A 92 -5.94 -5.22 -21.01
C MET A 92 -6.14 -6.70 -21.35
N GLY A 93 -5.63 -7.20 -22.48
CA GLY A 93 -5.68 -8.62 -22.83
C GLY A 93 -4.76 -9.51 -21.99
N VAL A 94 -3.71 -8.95 -21.38
CA VAL A 94 -2.77 -9.68 -20.52
C VAL A 94 -3.22 -9.66 -19.06
N VAL A 95 -3.85 -8.57 -18.62
CA VAL A 95 -4.39 -8.42 -17.26
C VAL A 95 -5.82 -9.01 -17.24
N GLN A 96 -5.95 -10.25 -16.77
CA GLN A 96 -7.23 -10.99 -16.70
C GLN A 96 -8.09 -10.58 -15.51
#